data_AF-A0AAD0T7Q9-F1
#
_entry.id   AF-A0AAD0T7Q9-F1
#
_cell.length_a   1.000
_cell.length_b   1.000
_cell.length_c   1.000
_cell.angle_alpha   90.00
_cell.angle_beta   90.00
_cell.angle_gamma   90.00
#
_symmetry.space_group_name_H-M   'P 1'
#
loop_
_entity.id
_entity.type
_entity.pdbx_description
1 polymer ?
#
loop_
_entity_poly.entity_id
_entity_poly.type
_entity_poly.pdbx_seq_one_letter_code
_entity_poly.pdbx_strand_id
1 'polypeptide(L)'
;MREIKQTSIHIKDSPLLRGELFWCRPSGRRLCIGHAGEFANLELIEKLSSTNDQFIQEVLIDEERVSQVIDHFNELKSTNLEDVKMRYRNLVLVDFYRVLKGEQKSSTLDFLFICYEVFNDLVIDEKDIEDEFIRTNAMTLKKAQVSASIVIYMALVSGYCDFNFLKEVYNTIILTYYSYVSRYDHIVDEYSRSDKNIVHQEYLKGLSSRFFELDYGLSDDISSIWSQVHHKVFKLDLEFNASDLESIFKSILKTVKEYRYIDEIMTQESSR
;
A
#
# COMPACT_ATOMS: atom_id res chain seq x y z
N MET A 1 -20.20 5.47 6.13
CA MET A 1 -19.94 4.89 4.80
C MET A 1 -20.79 5.66 3.79
N ARG A 2 -20.15 6.20 2.76
CA ARG A 2 -20.75 7.05 1.73
C ARG A 2 -20.80 6.28 0.42
N GLU A 3 -21.93 6.25 -0.27
CA GLU A 3 -22.05 5.68 -1.61
C GLU A 3 -21.81 6.76 -2.67
N ILE A 4 -20.98 6.45 -3.66
CA ILE A 4 -20.73 7.31 -4.82
C ILE A 4 -21.14 6.55 -6.08
N LYS A 5 -21.99 7.15 -6.91
CA LYS A 5 -22.32 6.62 -8.23
C LYS A 5 -21.18 6.95 -9.20
N GLN A 6 -20.73 5.94 -9.92
CA GLN A 6 -19.58 5.97 -10.82
C GLN A 6 -20.01 5.47 -12.21
N THR A 7 -19.29 5.91 -13.24
CA THR A 7 -19.35 5.32 -14.60
C THR A 7 -18.00 4.72 -14.93
N SER A 8 -17.93 3.91 -15.99
CA SER A 8 -16.67 3.34 -16.47
C SER A 8 -15.60 4.38 -16.79
N ILE A 9 -15.98 5.60 -17.22
CA ILE A 9 -15.05 6.71 -17.47
C ILE A 9 -14.39 7.16 -16.15
N HIS A 10 -15.20 7.44 -15.12
CA HIS A 10 -14.68 7.87 -13.81
C HIS A 10 -13.73 6.84 -13.20
N ILE A 11 -14.01 5.55 -13.39
CA ILE A 11 -13.17 4.46 -12.88
C ILE A 11 -11.85 4.34 -13.67
N LYS A 12 -11.88 4.59 -14.98
CA LYS A 12 -10.66 4.61 -15.82
C LYS A 12 -9.73 5.77 -15.44
N ASP A 13 -10.30 6.92 -15.07
CA ASP A 13 -9.53 8.10 -14.64
C ASP A 13 -8.93 7.94 -13.24
N SER A 14 -9.54 7.12 -12.38
CA SER A 14 -9.05 6.83 -11.03
C SER A 14 -9.23 5.35 -10.69
N PRO A 15 -8.31 4.48 -11.16
CA PRO A 15 -8.47 3.04 -11.05
C PRO A 15 -8.24 2.50 -9.63
N LEU A 16 -7.55 3.23 -8.75
CA LEU A 16 -7.34 2.81 -7.36
C LEU A 16 -8.64 2.98 -6.53
N LEU A 17 -9.18 1.88 -6.04
CA LEU A 17 -10.49 1.82 -5.42
C LEU A 17 -10.47 2.29 -3.96
N ARG A 18 -11.14 3.40 -3.66
CA ARG A 18 -11.32 3.96 -2.29
C ARG A 18 -12.33 3.20 -1.42
N GLY A 19 -12.83 2.08 -1.89
CA GLY A 19 -13.99 1.41 -1.33
C GLY A 19 -14.38 0.19 -2.13
N GLU A 20 -15.43 -0.50 -1.67
CA GLU A 20 -16.00 -1.64 -2.38
C GLU A 20 -16.68 -1.16 -3.67
N LEU A 21 -16.27 -1.71 -4.81
CA LEU A 21 -16.83 -1.37 -6.11
C LEU A 21 -17.87 -2.39 -6.52
N PHE A 22 -19.07 -1.91 -6.80
CA PHE A 22 -20.20 -2.71 -7.24
C PHE A 22 -20.63 -2.35 -8.66
N TRP A 23 -20.85 -3.36 -9.50
CA TRP A 23 -21.58 -3.20 -10.75
C TRP A 23 -23.07 -3.42 -10.53
N CYS A 24 -23.90 -2.50 -11.01
CA CYS A 24 -25.36 -2.61 -10.96
C CYS A 24 -25.85 -3.35 -12.20
N ARG A 25 -26.45 -4.53 -12.02
CA ARG A 25 -27.10 -5.26 -13.12
C ARG A 25 -28.34 -4.49 -13.60
N PRO A 26 -28.79 -4.70 -14.85
CA PRO A 26 -30.07 -4.16 -15.33
C PRO A 26 -31.27 -4.56 -14.45
N SER A 27 -31.17 -5.70 -13.74
CA SER A 27 -32.19 -6.16 -12.79
C SER A 27 -32.20 -5.41 -11.44
N GLY A 28 -31.27 -4.48 -11.22
CA GLY A 28 -31.10 -3.74 -9.97
C GLY A 28 -30.25 -4.45 -8.90
N ARG A 29 -29.83 -5.70 -9.13
CA ARG A 29 -28.91 -6.40 -8.20
C ARG A 29 -27.49 -5.87 -8.34
N ARG A 30 -26.79 -5.70 -7.21
CA ARG A 30 -25.38 -5.30 -7.15
C ARG A 30 -24.46 -6.51 -7.12
N LEU A 31 -23.35 -6.46 -7.83
CA LEU A 31 -22.27 -7.46 -7.79
C LEU A 31 -20.98 -6.74 -7.36
N CYS A 32 -20.36 -7.17 -6.26
CA CYS A 32 -19.03 -6.66 -5.88
C CYS A 32 -18.01 -7.19 -6.89
N ILE A 33 -17.18 -6.29 -7.43
CA ILE A 33 -16.21 -6.56 -8.49
C ILE A 33 -14.80 -6.02 -8.17
N GLY A 34 -14.60 -5.45 -6.98
CA GLY A 34 -13.31 -4.97 -6.52
C GLY A 34 -13.39 -4.43 -5.11
N HIS A 35 -12.30 -4.57 -4.37
CA HIS A 35 -12.23 -4.19 -2.95
C HIS A 35 -11.42 -2.91 -2.75
N ALA A 36 -11.58 -2.30 -1.58
CA ALA A 36 -10.81 -1.11 -1.23
C ALA A 36 -9.29 -1.39 -1.24
N GLY A 37 -8.51 -0.46 -1.80
CA GLY A 37 -7.05 -0.58 -1.96
C GLY A 37 -6.61 -1.48 -3.12
N GLU A 38 -7.52 -1.87 -4.01
CA GLU A 38 -7.22 -2.58 -5.25
C GLU A 38 -7.30 -1.65 -6.45
N PHE A 39 -6.57 -1.98 -7.51
CA PHE A 39 -6.79 -1.37 -8.81
C PHE A 39 -7.97 -2.06 -9.50
N ALA A 40 -8.87 -1.25 -10.06
CA ALA A 40 -10.00 -1.73 -10.82
C ALA A 40 -9.54 -2.59 -12.00
N ASN A 41 -10.17 -3.75 -12.20
CA ASN A 41 -9.95 -4.55 -13.39
C ASN A 41 -10.60 -3.86 -14.60
N LEU A 42 -9.85 -3.00 -15.29
CA LEU A 42 -10.36 -2.16 -16.38
C LEU A 42 -10.96 -2.98 -17.53
N GLU A 43 -10.43 -4.18 -17.82
CA GLU A 43 -11.02 -5.09 -18.81
C GLU A 43 -12.40 -5.59 -18.39
N LEU A 44 -12.58 -5.93 -17.11
CA LEU A 44 -13.87 -6.32 -16.57
C LEU A 44 -14.84 -5.14 -16.58
N ILE A 45 -14.39 -3.94 -16.19
CA ILE A 45 -15.20 -2.71 -16.21
C ILE A 45 -15.72 -2.43 -17.63
N GLU A 46 -14.86 -2.54 -18.63
CA GLU A 46 -15.24 -2.33 -20.03
C GLU A 46 -16.23 -3.38 -20.54
N LYS A 47 -16.04 -4.66 -20.16
CA LYS A 47 -17.01 -5.72 -20.48
C LYS A 47 -18.37 -5.45 -19.84
N LEU A 48 -18.40 -5.04 -18.57
CA LEU A 48 -19.63 -4.80 -17.82
C LEU A 48 -20.36 -3.52 -18.28
N SER A 49 -19.61 -2.46 -18.62
CA SER A 49 -20.18 -1.19 -19.07
C SER A 49 -20.92 -1.31 -20.40
N SER A 50 -20.50 -2.24 -21.27
CA SER A 50 -21.23 -2.57 -22.50
C SER A 50 -22.67 -3.06 -22.27
N THR A 51 -22.93 -3.64 -21.09
CA THR A 51 -24.26 -4.14 -20.70
C THR A 51 -25.03 -3.11 -19.87
N ASN A 52 -24.39 -2.49 -18.88
CA ASN A 52 -24.97 -1.40 -18.09
C ASN A 52 -23.85 -0.60 -17.43
N ASP A 53 -23.70 0.67 -17.82
CA ASP A 53 -22.66 1.55 -17.29
C ASP A 53 -23.09 2.22 -15.98
N GLN A 54 -23.35 1.40 -14.96
CA GLN A 54 -23.73 1.85 -13.63
C GLN A 54 -22.92 1.14 -12.57
N PHE A 55 -22.07 1.91 -11.89
CA PHE A 55 -21.25 1.42 -10.79
C PHE A 55 -21.54 2.22 -9.53
N ILE A 56 -21.35 1.59 -8.38
CA ILE A 56 -21.47 2.21 -7.06
C ILE A 56 -20.22 1.86 -6.29
N GLN A 57 -19.57 2.87 -5.71
CA GLN A 57 -18.46 2.67 -4.78
C GLN A 57 -18.92 3.01 -3.36
N GLU A 58 -18.86 2.03 -2.47
CA GLU A 58 -19.05 2.22 -1.03
C GLU A 58 -17.71 2.63 -0.42
N VAL A 59 -17.52 3.95 -0.22
CA VAL A 59 -16.24 4.51 0.25
C VAL A 59 -15.98 4.07 1.69
N LEU A 60 -14.81 3.46 1.89
CA LEU A 60 -14.31 2.97 3.17
C LEU A 60 -13.17 3.84 3.74
N ILE A 61 -12.50 4.61 2.88
CA ILE A 61 -11.40 5.50 3.26
C ILE A 61 -11.96 6.80 3.90
N ASP A 62 -11.32 7.28 4.96
CA ASP A 62 -11.58 8.60 5.53
C ASP A 62 -10.88 9.68 4.70
N GLU A 63 -11.56 10.18 3.66
CA GLU A 63 -11.01 11.15 2.70
C GLU A 63 -10.54 12.46 3.36
N GLU A 64 -11.21 12.90 4.44
CA GLU A 64 -10.85 14.13 5.15
C GLU A 64 -9.53 13.93 5.92
N ARG A 65 -9.41 12.82 6.65
CA ARG A 65 -8.17 12.45 7.32
C ARG A 65 -7.02 12.25 6.33
N VAL A 66 -7.26 11.53 5.24
CA VAL A 66 -6.24 11.30 4.20
C VAL A 66 -5.70 12.63 3.68
N SER A 67 -6.58 13.56 3.31
CA SER A 67 -6.17 14.90 2.86
C SER A 67 -5.32 15.61 3.93
N GLN A 68 -5.74 15.59 5.20
CA GLN A 68 -5.02 16.23 6.28
C GLN A 68 -3.60 15.67 6.48
N VAL A 69 -3.43 14.35 6.41
CA VAL A 69 -2.11 13.72 6.59
C VAL A 69 -1.22 13.95 5.37
N ILE A 70 -1.79 13.98 4.16
CA ILE A 70 -1.06 14.37 2.95
C ILE A 70 -0.54 15.81 3.08
N ASP A 71 -1.32 16.73 3.64
CA ASP A 71 -0.85 18.09 3.91
C ASP A 71 0.36 18.10 4.86
N HIS A 72 0.36 17.27 5.91
CA HIS A 72 1.54 17.13 6.77
C HIS A 72 2.79 16.65 6.01
N PHE A 73 2.63 15.72 5.06
CA PHE A 73 3.75 15.28 4.22
C PHE A 73 4.22 16.37 3.24
N ASN A 74 3.30 17.13 2.66
CA ASN A 74 3.62 18.26 1.79
C ASN A 74 4.39 19.35 2.53
N GLU A 75 4.02 19.62 3.78
CA GLU A 75 4.74 20.53 4.66
C GLU A 75 6.11 20.00 5.07
N LEU A 76 6.23 18.69 5.33
CA LEU A 76 7.53 18.03 5.56
C LEU A 76 8.45 18.13 4.33
N LYS A 77 7.90 18.07 3.12
CA LYS A 77 8.62 18.27 1.85
C LYS A 77 9.11 19.69 1.65
N SER A 78 8.28 20.70 1.97
CA SER A 78 8.58 22.11 1.69
C SER A 78 9.48 22.77 2.74
N THR A 79 9.52 22.21 3.94
CA THR A 79 10.23 22.76 5.08
C THR A 79 11.74 22.49 5.02
N ASN A 80 12.56 23.53 5.29
CA ASN A 80 14.02 23.41 5.41
C ASN A 80 14.54 23.42 6.86
N LEU A 81 13.69 23.76 7.83
CA LEU A 81 14.05 23.80 9.26
C LEU A 81 13.81 22.44 9.92
N GLU A 82 14.85 21.88 10.53
CA GLU A 82 14.81 20.53 11.12
C GLU A 82 13.72 20.39 12.20
N ASP A 83 13.62 21.35 13.12
CA ASP A 83 12.60 21.32 14.18
C ASP A 83 11.16 21.29 13.63
N VAL A 84 10.93 21.95 12.49
CA VAL A 84 9.62 21.99 11.83
C VAL A 84 9.35 20.67 11.10
N LYS A 85 10.36 20.06 10.45
CA LYS A 85 10.26 18.70 9.88
C LYS A 85 9.89 17.67 10.95
N MET A 86 10.57 17.74 12.10
CA MET A 86 10.31 16.87 13.25
C MET A 86 8.87 16.98 13.75
N ARG A 87 8.32 18.21 13.78
CA ARG A 87 6.91 18.44 14.12
C ARG A 87 5.96 17.75 13.15
N TYR A 88 6.12 17.95 11.85
CA TYR A 88 5.22 17.34 10.85
C TYR A 88 5.34 15.82 10.81
N ARG A 89 6.56 15.28 10.96
CA ARG A 89 6.78 13.84 11.17
C ARG A 89 5.99 13.33 12.38
N ASN A 90 6.08 14.03 13.52
CA ASN A 90 5.36 13.63 14.73
C ASN A 90 3.84 13.67 14.54
N LEU A 91 3.31 14.66 13.80
CA LEU A 91 1.88 14.72 13.48
C LEU A 91 1.42 13.49 12.66
N VAL A 92 2.21 13.08 11.65
CA VAL A 92 1.94 11.84 10.89
C VAL A 92 1.98 10.60 11.80
N LEU A 93 3.00 10.49 12.65
CA LEU A 93 3.17 9.34 13.55
C LEU A 93 2.05 9.23 14.58
N VAL A 94 1.67 10.35 15.20
CA VAL A 94 0.62 10.41 16.22
C VAL A 94 -0.73 10.06 15.62
N ASP A 95 -1.06 10.60 14.45
CA ASP A 95 -2.31 10.28 13.74
C ASP A 95 -2.42 8.78 13.47
N PHE A 96 -1.39 8.18 12.87
CA PHE A 96 -1.41 6.75 12.57
C PHE A 96 -1.43 5.88 13.83
N TYR A 97 -0.72 6.28 14.90
CA TYR A 97 -0.74 5.56 16.16
C TYR A 97 -2.14 5.55 16.81
N ARG A 98 -2.87 6.66 16.75
CA ARG A 98 -4.25 6.74 17.26
C ARG A 98 -5.19 5.78 16.54
N VAL A 99 -5.02 5.62 15.22
CA VAL A 99 -5.73 4.59 14.45
C VAL A 99 -5.39 3.19 14.95
N LEU A 100 -4.12 2.88 15.14
CA LEU A 100 -3.69 1.55 15.63
C LEU A 100 -4.17 1.26 17.06
N LYS A 101 -4.46 2.29 17.85
CA LYS A 101 -5.08 2.16 19.18
C LYS A 101 -6.60 2.03 19.14
N GLY A 102 -7.22 2.22 17.98
CA GLY A 102 -8.68 2.27 17.85
C GLY A 102 -9.28 3.55 18.45
N GLU A 103 -8.48 4.59 18.66
CA GLU A 103 -8.91 5.88 19.21
C GLU A 103 -9.57 6.77 18.14
N GLN A 104 -9.30 6.49 16.86
CA GLN A 104 -9.96 7.11 15.70
C GLN A 104 -10.77 6.08 14.91
N LYS A 105 -11.92 6.51 14.38
CA LYS A 105 -12.76 5.69 13.48
C LYS A 105 -12.21 5.75 12.05
N SER A 106 -11.05 5.17 11.84
CA SER A 106 -10.39 5.14 10.54
C SER A 106 -9.62 3.83 10.37
N SER A 107 -9.15 3.56 9.15
CA SER A 107 -8.53 2.29 8.77
C SER A 107 -7.01 2.45 8.59
N THR A 108 -6.26 1.37 8.83
CA THR A 108 -4.85 1.31 8.42
C THR A 108 -4.68 1.30 6.91
N LEU A 109 -5.74 0.99 6.15
CA LEU A 109 -5.79 1.11 4.70
C LEU A 109 -5.55 2.56 4.24
N ASP A 110 -6.08 3.53 4.98
CA ASP A 110 -5.93 4.97 4.69
C ASP A 110 -4.46 5.38 4.64
N PHE A 111 -3.60 4.75 5.46
CA PHE A 111 -2.16 5.02 5.44
C PHE A 111 -1.47 4.51 4.19
N LEU A 112 -1.96 3.41 3.60
CA LEU A 112 -1.48 2.96 2.29
C LEU A 112 -1.83 3.99 1.21
N PHE A 113 -3.06 4.49 1.21
CA PHE A 113 -3.51 5.57 0.31
C PHE A 113 -2.66 6.82 0.47
N ILE A 114 -2.40 7.25 1.71
CA ILE A 114 -1.53 8.40 1.98
C ILE A 114 -0.14 8.18 1.39
N CYS A 115 0.49 7.04 1.66
CA CYS A 115 1.83 6.76 1.13
C CYS A 115 1.84 6.70 -0.41
N TYR A 116 0.80 6.11 -1.00
CA TYR A 116 0.64 6.06 -2.44
C TYR A 116 0.53 7.47 -3.04
N GLU A 117 -0.38 8.30 -2.56
CA GLU A 117 -0.57 9.66 -3.10
C GLU A 117 0.66 10.57 -2.88
N VAL A 118 1.41 10.37 -1.80
CA VAL A 118 2.58 11.20 -1.46
C VAL A 118 3.84 10.78 -2.19
N PHE A 119 4.10 9.48 -2.29
CA PHE A 119 5.40 8.96 -2.69
C PHE A 119 5.42 8.24 -4.04
N ASN A 120 4.29 7.73 -4.53
CA ASN A 120 4.27 6.93 -5.77
C ASN A 120 4.74 7.79 -6.95
N ASP A 121 5.85 7.37 -7.56
CA ASP A 121 6.41 7.98 -8.76
C ASP A 121 7.13 6.89 -9.55
N LEU A 122 6.34 6.15 -10.32
CA LEU A 122 6.79 5.00 -11.10
C LEU A 122 6.81 5.28 -12.60
N VAL A 123 6.78 6.57 -12.98
CA VAL A 123 6.96 6.99 -14.37
C VAL A 123 8.46 7.11 -14.63
N ILE A 124 9.03 6.13 -15.34
CA ILE A 124 10.45 6.11 -15.71
C ILE A 124 10.55 6.14 -17.23
N ASP A 125 11.24 7.16 -17.77
CA ASP A 125 11.47 7.32 -19.21
C ASP A 125 10.18 7.21 -20.06
N GLU A 126 9.13 7.94 -19.66
CA GLU A 126 7.78 7.93 -20.30
C GLU A 126 7.03 6.59 -20.19
N LYS A 127 7.61 5.58 -19.53
CA LYS A 127 6.95 4.31 -19.24
C LYS A 127 6.26 4.37 -17.89
N ASP A 128 4.97 4.08 -17.89
CA ASP A 128 4.22 3.84 -16.67
C ASP A 128 4.47 2.40 -16.20
N ILE A 129 5.40 2.25 -15.25
CA ILE A 129 5.75 0.94 -14.67
C ILE A 129 4.59 0.42 -13.83
N GLU A 130 3.79 1.30 -13.22
CA GLU A 130 2.63 0.88 -12.43
C GLU A 130 1.61 0.17 -13.31
N ASP A 131 1.25 0.75 -14.44
CA ASP A 131 0.34 0.14 -15.42
C ASP A 131 0.82 -1.24 -15.88
N GLU A 132 2.12 -1.38 -16.14
CA GLU A 132 2.70 -2.67 -16.50
C GLU A 132 2.66 -3.66 -15.33
N PHE A 133 2.97 -3.21 -14.12
CA PHE A 133 2.95 -4.04 -12.93
C PHE A 133 1.52 -4.50 -12.59
N ILE A 134 0.52 -3.64 -12.77
CA ILE A 134 -0.90 -4.00 -12.64
C ILE A 134 -1.26 -5.11 -13.64
N ARG A 135 -0.88 -4.94 -14.92
CA ARG A 135 -1.16 -5.93 -15.96
C ARG A 135 -0.48 -7.27 -15.70
N THR A 136 0.75 -7.25 -15.19
CA THR A 136 1.49 -8.47 -14.91
C THR A 136 0.99 -9.15 -13.63
N ASN A 137 0.92 -8.41 -12.52
CA ASN A 137 0.55 -8.95 -11.22
C ASN A 137 0.09 -7.85 -10.23
N ALA A 138 -1.15 -7.37 -10.40
CA ALA A 138 -1.78 -6.39 -9.50
C ALA A 138 -1.74 -6.78 -8.02
N MET A 139 -1.80 -8.08 -7.71
CA MET A 139 -1.74 -8.57 -6.32
C MET A 139 -0.35 -8.34 -5.70
N THR A 140 0.71 -8.61 -6.46
CA THR A 140 2.08 -8.38 -5.99
C THR A 140 2.37 -6.89 -5.86
N LEU A 141 1.82 -6.05 -6.74
CA LEU A 141 1.86 -4.59 -6.56
C LEU A 141 1.19 -4.17 -5.25
N LYS A 142 -0.01 -4.67 -4.94
CA LYS A 142 -0.71 -4.39 -3.68
C LYS A 142 0.16 -4.79 -2.46
N LYS A 143 0.78 -5.97 -2.50
CA LYS A 143 1.73 -6.42 -1.45
C LYS A 143 2.99 -5.55 -1.36
N ALA A 144 3.48 -5.06 -2.50
CA ALA A 144 4.62 -4.15 -2.55
C ALA A 144 4.28 -2.79 -1.92
N GLN A 145 3.11 -2.22 -2.23
CA GLN A 145 2.59 -0.98 -1.62
C GLN A 145 2.46 -1.12 -0.10
N VAL A 146 1.87 -2.23 0.38
CA VAL A 146 1.80 -2.53 1.82
C VAL A 146 3.19 -2.54 2.46
N SER A 147 4.13 -3.27 1.86
CA SER A 147 5.49 -3.38 2.37
C SER A 147 6.21 -2.02 2.37
N ALA A 148 6.06 -1.25 1.30
CA ALA A 148 6.64 0.08 1.16
C ALA A 148 6.10 1.03 2.22
N SER A 149 4.76 1.12 2.40
CA SER A 149 4.14 1.96 3.43
C SER A 149 4.60 1.59 4.84
N ILE A 150 4.69 0.29 5.15
CA ILE A 150 5.20 -0.16 6.45
C ILE A 150 6.65 0.31 6.65
N VAL A 151 7.51 0.22 5.64
CA VAL A 151 8.89 0.71 5.75
C VAL A 151 8.96 2.22 5.91
N ILE A 152 8.10 2.98 5.23
CA ILE A 152 7.98 4.42 5.45
C ILE A 152 7.61 4.71 6.90
N TYR A 153 6.64 4.00 7.46
CA TYR A 153 6.30 4.14 8.87
C TYR A 153 7.50 3.87 9.79
N MET A 154 8.26 2.79 9.54
CA MET A 154 9.46 2.46 10.32
C MET A 154 10.58 3.48 10.17
N ALA A 155 10.77 4.06 8.98
CA ALA A 155 11.72 5.13 8.73
C ALA A 155 11.34 6.38 9.52
N LEU A 156 10.07 6.79 9.49
CA LEU A 156 9.57 7.92 10.28
C LEU A 156 9.78 7.68 11.79
N VAL A 157 9.48 6.48 12.30
CA VAL A 157 9.73 6.15 13.72
C VAL A 157 11.22 6.18 14.07
N SER A 158 12.08 5.70 13.16
CA SER A 158 13.54 5.76 13.31
C SER A 158 14.11 7.18 13.19
N GLY A 159 13.26 8.15 12.89
CA GLY A 159 13.60 9.57 12.87
C GLY A 159 13.96 10.14 11.51
N TYR A 160 13.83 9.37 10.43
CA TYR A 160 14.06 9.86 9.08
C TYR A 160 12.97 10.85 8.67
N CYS A 161 13.39 12.07 8.33
CA CYS A 161 12.51 13.17 7.91
C CYS A 161 12.79 13.68 6.50
N ASP A 162 13.81 13.15 5.82
CA ASP A 162 14.14 13.61 4.47
C ASP A 162 13.13 13.06 3.47
N PHE A 163 12.37 13.96 2.84
CA PHE A 163 11.26 13.58 1.95
C PHE A 163 11.74 12.78 0.74
N ASN A 164 12.88 13.18 0.15
CA ASN A 164 13.40 12.51 -1.05
C ASN A 164 13.87 11.10 -0.71
N PHE A 165 14.57 10.93 0.40
CA PHE A 165 14.93 9.61 0.93
C PHE A 165 13.69 8.73 1.15
N LEU A 166 12.64 9.26 1.81
CA LEU A 166 11.39 8.50 2.03
C LEU A 166 10.75 8.10 0.69
N LYS A 167 10.69 9.03 -0.28
CA LYS A 167 10.18 8.74 -1.63
C LYS A 167 11.01 7.67 -2.34
N GLU A 168 12.33 7.76 -2.28
CA GLU A 168 13.24 6.78 -2.88
C GLU A 168 13.06 5.40 -2.26
N VAL A 169 12.94 5.32 -0.93
CA VAL A 169 12.68 4.06 -0.22
C VAL A 169 11.36 3.44 -0.67
N TYR A 170 10.29 4.22 -0.73
CA TYR A 170 8.96 3.75 -1.16
C TYR A 170 9.02 3.15 -2.58
N ASN A 171 9.53 3.91 -3.55
CA ASN A 171 9.59 3.49 -4.95
C ASN A 171 10.58 2.34 -5.17
N THR A 172 11.73 2.32 -4.47
CA THR A 172 12.72 1.24 -4.57
C THR A 172 12.12 -0.10 -4.16
N ILE A 173 11.31 -0.14 -3.11
CA ILE A 173 10.63 -1.37 -2.68
C ILE A 173 9.68 -1.84 -3.79
N ILE A 174 8.87 -0.96 -4.36
CA ILE A 174 7.94 -1.33 -5.43
C ILE A 174 8.69 -1.82 -6.68
N LEU A 175 9.72 -1.11 -7.12
CA LEU A 175 10.56 -1.48 -8.26
C LEU A 175 11.30 -2.80 -8.04
N THR A 176 11.70 -3.11 -6.79
CA THR A 176 12.34 -4.39 -6.48
C THR A 176 11.36 -5.54 -6.69
N TYR A 177 10.11 -5.37 -6.24
CA TYR A 177 9.06 -6.38 -6.44
C TYR A 177 8.69 -6.51 -7.93
N TYR A 178 8.57 -5.39 -8.63
CA TYR A 178 8.34 -5.37 -10.07
C TYR A 178 9.45 -6.13 -10.83
N SER A 179 10.71 -5.79 -10.57
CA SER A 179 11.89 -6.47 -11.15
C SER A 179 11.86 -7.99 -10.92
N TYR A 180 11.46 -8.42 -9.72
CA TYR A 180 11.34 -9.85 -9.43
C TYR A 180 10.23 -10.51 -10.27
N VAL A 181 9.08 -9.86 -10.39
CA VAL A 181 7.95 -10.36 -11.20
C VAL A 181 8.31 -10.41 -12.69
N SER A 182 8.89 -9.34 -13.23
CA SER A 182 9.28 -9.27 -14.65
C SER A 182 10.38 -10.29 -15.00
N ARG A 183 11.34 -10.54 -14.10
CA ARG A 183 12.35 -11.60 -14.29
C ARG A 183 11.72 -12.99 -14.38
N TYR A 184 10.61 -13.22 -13.67
CA TYR A 184 9.97 -14.53 -13.65
C TYR A 184 9.03 -14.73 -14.84
N ASP A 185 8.37 -13.70 -15.35
CA ASP A 185 7.59 -13.80 -16.60
C ASP A 185 8.45 -14.31 -17.77
N HIS A 186 9.69 -13.83 -17.87
CA HIS A 186 10.67 -14.34 -18.85
C HIS A 186 11.04 -15.82 -18.63
N ILE A 187 11.02 -16.30 -17.38
CA ILE A 187 11.30 -17.70 -17.03
C ILE A 187 10.04 -18.58 -17.28
N VAL A 188 8.83 -18.07 -17.04
CA VAL A 188 7.58 -18.81 -17.26
C VAL A 188 7.31 -19.00 -18.76
N ASP A 189 7.72 -18.07 -19.61
CA ASP A 189 7.68 -18.29 -21.07
C ASP A 189 8.52 -19.50 -21.50
N GLU A 190 9.65 -19.81 -20.83
CA GLU A 190 10.43 -21.04 -21.04
C GLU A 190 9.76 -22.30 -20.45
N TYR A 191 8.87 -22.18 -19.47
CA TYR A 191 8.27 -23.29 -18.71
C TYR A 191 6.76 -23.50 -18.94
N SER A 192 6.13 -22.77 -19.87
CA SER A 192 4.68 -22.70 -20.12
C SER A 192 4.04 -23.96 -20.74
N ARG A 193 4.36 -25.15 -20.23
CA ARG A 193 3.70 -26.43 -20.54
C ARG A 193 2.80 -26.98 -19.41
N SER A 194 2.54 -26.25 -18.32
CA SER A 194 1.59 -26.70 -17.29
C SER A 194 0.85 -25.55 -16.57
N ASP A 195 -0.36 -25.87 -16.11
CA ASP A 195 -1.42 -25.00 -15.56
C ASP A 195 -0.99 -23.69 -14.86
N LYS A 196 -1.36 -22.56 -15.48
CA LYS A 196 -1.01 -21.19 -15.07
C LYS A 196 -1.49 -20.79 -13.66
N ASN A 197 -2.58 -21.36 -13.15
CA ASN A 197 -3.17 -20.94 -11.86
C ASN A 197 -2.48 -21.57 -10.63
N ILE A 198 -1.99 -22.81 -10.73
CA ILE A 198 -1.30 -23.49 -9.61
C ILE A 198 0.10 -22.91 -9.44
N VAL A 199 0.80 -22.65 -10.55
CA VAL A 199 2.13 -22.03 -10.58
C VAL A 199 2.11 -20.65 -9.93
N HIS A 200 1.07 -19.86 -10.14
CA HIS A 200 0.96 -18.51 -9.57
C HIS A 200 0.81 -18.49 -8.04
N GLN A 201 0.08 -19.46 -7.46
CA GLN A 201 -0.10 -19.56 -6.01
C GLN A 201 1.14 -20.10 -5.29
N GLU A 202 1.81 -21.10 -5.85
CA GLU A 202 3.11 -21.56 -5.32
C GLU A 202 4.20 -20.49 -5.48
N TYR A 203 4.15 -19.71 -6.56
CA TYR A 203 5.02 -18.56 -6.80
C TYR A 203 4.89 -17.48 -5.74
N LEU A 204 3.67 -17.02 -5.43
CA LEU A 204 3.44 -16.04 -4.36
C LEU A 204 3.88 -16.54 -2.98
N LYS A 205 3.81 -17.86 -2.73
CA LYS A 205 4.29 -18.49 -1.50
C LYS A 205 5.82 -18.63 -1.45
N GLY A 206 6.48 -18.89 -2.59
CA GLY A 206 7.94 -19.04 -2.69
C GLY A 206 8.72 -17.73 -2.89
N LEU A 207 8.03 -16.65 -3.26
CA LEU A 207 8.57 -15.29 -3.41
C LEU A 207 9.29 -14.83 -2.14
N SER A 208 8.71 -15.12 -0.99
CA SER A 208 9.23 -14.69 0.30
C SER A 208 10.54 -15.37 0.71
N SER A 209 10.77 -16.62 0.31
CA SER A 209 12.03 -17.33 0.60
C SER A 209 13.13 -16.90 -0.36
N ARG A 210 12.81 -16.74 -1.65
CA ARG A 210 13.77 -16.38 -2.70
C ARG A 210 14.25 -14.93 -2.62
N PHE A 211 13.44 -14.02 -2.11
CA PHE A 211 13.80 -12.59 -1.99
C PHE A 211 15.02 -12.37 -1.10
N PHE A 212 15.17 -13.14 -0.02
CA PHE A 212 16.27 -13.00 0.94
C PHE A 212 17.40 -14.04 0.77
N GLU A 213 17.22 -15.09 -0.04
CA GLU A 213 18.29 -16.01 -0.42
C GLU A 213 19.38 -15.33 -1.29
N LEU A 214 19.07 -14.18 -1.90
CA LEU A 214 20.07 -13.24 -2.43
C LEU A 214 20.70 -12.48 -1.27
N ASP A 215 21.62 -13.17 -0.61
CA ASP A 215 22.32 -12.76 0.61
C ASP A 215 23.06 -11.42 0.43
N TYR A 216 22.45 -10.31 0.89
CA TYR A 216 23.14 -9.01 0.97
C TYR A 216 24.09 -8.94 2.18
N GLY A 217 24.21 -9.99 3.00
CA GLY A 217 25.12 -10.01 4.16
C GLY A 217 24.82 -8.92 5.21
N LEU A 218 23.60 -8.39 5.23
CA LEU A 218 23.20 -7.32 6.14
C LEU A 218 22.75 -7.93 7.47
N SER A 219 23.65 -7.94 8.46
CA SER A 219 23.40 -8.42 9.82
C SER A 219 23.07 -7.30 10.80
N ASP A 220 22.18 -6.38 10.41
CA ASP A 220 21.68 -5.33 11.30
C ASP A 220 20.20 -5.55 11.69
N ASP A 221 19.79 -4.88 12.77
CA ASP A 221 18.44 -4.99 13.34
C ASP A 221 17.37 -4.54 12.34
N ILE A 222 17.69 -3.58 11.46
CA ILE A 222 16.78 -3.05 10.44
C ILE A 222 16.49 -4.11 9.37
N SER A 223 17.52 -4.84 8.93
CA SER A 223 17.39 -5.93 7.94
C SER A 223 16.57 -7.10 8.51
N SER A 224 16.72 -7.39 9.80
CA SER A 224 15.87 -8.37 10.50
C SER A 224 14.41 -7.93 10.55
N ILE A 225 14.15 -6.66 10.89
CA ILE A 225 12.79 -6.11 10.92
C ILE A 225 12.19 -6.14 9.50
N TRP A 226 12.95 -5.73 8.48
CA TRP A 226 12.52 -5.78 7.08
C TRP A 226 12.16 -7.20 6.63
N SER A 227 12.99 -8.19 6.96
CA SER A 227 12.69 -9.60 6.71
C SER A 227 11.37 -10.03 7.35
N GLN A 228 11.12 -9.63 8.60
CA GLN A 228 9.86 -9.91 9.28
C GLN A 228 8.66 -9.25 8.61
N VAL A 229 8.78 -8.00 8.16
CA VAL A 229 7.72 -7.29 7.42
C VAL A 229 7.38 -8.03 6.15
N HIS A 230 8.40 -8.28 5.32
CA HIS A 230 8.26 -8.97 4.06
C HIS A 230 7.60 -10.36 4.25
N HIS A 231 8.10 -11.17 5.18
CA HIS A 231 7.51 -12.49 5.46
C HIS A 231 6.04 -12.40 5.90
N LYS A 232 5.65 -11.40 6.69
CA LYS A 232 4.26 -11.23 7.14
C LYS A 232 3.34 -10.79 6.00
N VAL A 233 3.77 -9.83 5.18
CA VAL A 233 2.99 -9.33 4.03
C VAL A 233 2.80 -10.43 2.99
N PHE A 234 3.82 -11.25 2.74
CA PHE A 234 3.69 -12.36 1.78
C PHE A 234 2.81 -13.51 2.26
N LYS A 235 2.72 -13.72 3.58
CA LYS A 235 1.79 -14.67 4.20
C LYS A 235 0.33 -14.22 4.15
N LEU A 236 0.05 -12.97 3.81
CA LEU A 236 -1.32 -12.54 3.57
C LEU A 236 -1.93 -13.36 2.43
N ASP A 237 -3.18 -13.75 2.62
CA ASP A 237 -3.99 -14.39 1.60
C ASP A 237 -4.11 -13.48 0.37
N LEU A 238 -4.58 -14.06 -0.75
CA LEU A 238 -4.82 -13.31 -1.98
C LEU A 238 -5.82 -12.18 -1.75
N GLU A 239 -6.81 -12.39 -0.91
CA GLU A 239 -7.75 -11.34 -0.49
C GLU A 239 -7.42 -10.98 0.97
N PHE A 240 -6.88 -9.79 1.18
CA PHE A 240 -6.61 -9.25 2.53
C PHE A 240 -7.23 -7.87 2.69
N ASN A 241 -7.65 -7.57 3.91
CA ASN A 241 -8.42 -6.38 4.27
C ASN A 241 -7.69 -5.51 5.31
N ALA A 242 -8.35 -4.44 5.76
CA ALA A 242 -7.82 -3.51 6.75
C ALA A 242 -7.39 -4.18 8.06
N SER A 243 -8.14 -5.18 8.55
CA SER A 243 -7.82 -5.86 9.81
C SER A 243 -6.55 -6.71 9.72
N ASP A 244 -6.28 -7.29 8.55
CA ASP A 244 -5.05 -8.03 8.31
C ASP A 244 -3.83 -7.09 8.35
N LEU A 245 -3.98 -5.91 7.75
CA LEU A 245 -2.96 -4.85 7.78
C LEU A 245 -2.73 -4.34 9.20
N GLU A 246 -3.80 -4.08 9.94
CA GLU A 246 -3.74 -3.62 11.33
C GLU A 246 -2.97 -4.61 12.22
N SER A 247 -3.18 -5.91 12.04
CA SER A 247 -2.43 -6.96 12.73
C SER A 247 -0.93 -6.89 12.45
N ILE A 248 -0.55 -6.69 11.18
CA ILE A 248 0.86 -6.56 10.78
C ILE A 248 1.47 -5.30 11.40
N PHE A 249 0.82 -4.13 11.25
CA PHE A 249 1.30 -2.88 11.82
C PHE A 249 1.44 -2.94 13.35
N LYS A 250 0.46 -3.50 14.06
CA LYS A 250 0.52 -3.71 15.52
C LYS A 250 1.67 -4.63 15.92
N SER A 251 1.89 -5.70 15.16
CA SER A 251 2.98 -6.63 15.43
C SER A 251 4.35 -5.97 15.24
N ILE A 252 4.51 -5.15 14.20
CA ILE A 252 5.74 -4.39 13.93
C ILE A 252 5.93 -3.31 14.98
N LEU A 253 4.86 -2.59 15.36
CA LEU A 253 4.89 -1.63 16.46
C LEU A 253 5.40 -2.25 17.76
N LYS A 254 5.05 -3.50 18.06
CA LYS A 254 5.58 -4.18 19.26
C LYS A 254 7.10 -4.34 19.20
N THR A 255 7.64 -4.67 18.04
CA THR A 255 9.08 -4.77 17.79
C THR A 255 9.74 -3.39 17.83
N VAL A 256 9.10 -2.38 17.25
CA VAL A 256 9.63 -1.01 17.16
C VAL A 256 9.46 -0.24 18.47
N LYS A 257 8.52 -0.58 19.36
CA LYS A 257 8.35 0.04 20.69
C LYS A 257 9.56 -0.11 21.61
N GLU A 258 10.47 -1.02 21.30
CA GLU A 258 11.77 -1.10 21.97
C GLU A 258 12.69 0.08 21.59
N TYR A 259 12.40 0.79 20.49
CA TYR A 259 12.97 2.09 20.13
C TYR A 259 12.24 3.21 20.90
N ARG A 260 12.95 3.79 21.87
CA ARG A 260 12.47 4.62 23.00
C ARG A 260 11.69 5.92 22.68
N TYR A 261 11.41 6.26 21.43
CA TYR A 261 10.89 7.59 21.07
C TYR A 261 9.38 7.67 20.84
N ILE A 262 8.68 6.56 20.56
CA ILE A 262 7.22 6.61 20.32
C ILE A 262 6.50 7.11 21.57
N ASP A 263 6.77 6.53 22.74
CA ASP A 263 6.06 6.92 23.96
C ASP A 263 6.35 8.39 24.33
N GLU A 264 7.59 8.88 24.13
CA GLU A 264 7.95 10.29 24.32
C GLU A 264 7.20 11.24 23.36
N ILE A 265 7.14 10.93 22.06
CA ILE A 265 6.40 11.70 21.05
C ILE A 265 4.91 11.75 21.43
N MET A 266 4.34 10.61 21.82
CA MET A 266 2.94 10.51 22.23
C MET A 266 2.65 11.34 23.48
N THR A 267 3.56 11.34 24.46
CA THR A 267 3.36 12.10 25.72
C THR A 267 3.35 13.61 25.47
N GLN A 268 4.22 14.11 24.58
CA GLN A 268 4.33 15.53 24.24
C GLN A 268 3.11 16.05 23.46
N GLU A 269 2.51 15.23 22.60
CA GLU A 269 1.36 15.63 21.80
C GLU A 269 0.00 15.34 22.47
N SER A 270 -0.06 14.50 23.51
CA SER A 270 -1.26 14.37 24.37
C SER A 270 -1.39 15.44 25.46
N SER A 271 -0.33 16.23 25.69
CA SER A 271 -0.30 17.32 26.68
C SER A 271 -0.47 18.72 26.05
N ARG A 272 -0.79 18.77 24.75
CA ARG A 272 -1.22 19.95 24.00
C ARG A 272 -2.68 19.82 23.61
#